data_AF-A0A5Z2YSP0-F1
#
_entry.id   AF-A0A5Z2YSP0-F1
#
_cell.length_a   1.000
_cell.length_b   1.000
_cell.length_c   1.000
_cell.angle_alpha   90.00
_cell.angle_beta   90.00
_cell.angle_gamma   90.00
#
_symmetry.space_group_name_H-M   'P 1'
#
loop_
_entity.id
_entity.type
_entity.pdbx_description
1 polymer ?
#
loop_
_entity_poly.entity_id
_entity_poly.type
_entity_poly.pdbx_seq_one_letter_code
_entity_poly.pdbx_strand_id
1 'polypeptide(L)'
;TRRDALEKEVKTLAEEGAALRGQLDALTQQLQRDESEAQSLLQEEQALTEEWQTLCATLGVQLQPQEDLAGWLTAAEEHEQQLDQLSQRHALQTQIAAHTEQVARFTAQIAQRQASLTADLAQYTLSLPAPEDEASWLNERADEAKIWQQRQTEFADLQMQIDRLAPLLETLPQTDTADSDDDVPLDNWRQAHDECVSLQSQLQTLQEQTTQEQQRAAEAIAHFDAALKNSPFDSQATFLAALLDEETVTRLEKQQQTLESQLQQAKALSAQSAQALAD
;
A
#
# COMPACT_ATOMS: atom_id res chain seq x y z
N THR A 1 -102.27 9.52 79.65
CA THR A 1 -102.27 8.32 80.54
C THR A 1 -100.97 7.55 80.31
N ARG A 2 -100.56 6.61 81.20
CA ARG A 2 -99.32 5.80 81.04
C ARG A 2 -99.21 5.11 79.66
N ARG A 3 -100.36 4.87 79.03
CA ARG A 3 -100.52 4.32 77.69
C ARG A 3 -99.94 5.21 76.58
N ASP A 4 -100.16 6.53 76.63
CA ASP A 4 -99.71 7.44 75.56
C ASP A 4 -98.17 7.58 75.52
N ALA A 5 -97.50 7.43 76.66
CA ALA A 5 -96.04 7.42 76.75
C ALA A 5 -95.46 6.13 76.16
N LEU A 6 -96.04 4.98 76.51
CA LEU A 6 -95.66 3.69 75.94
C LEU A 6 -95.92 3.63 74.42
N GLU A 7 -97.00 4.22 73.92
CA GLU A 7 -97.27 4.30 72.48
C GLU A 7 -96.21 5.15 71.73
N LYS A 8 -95.63 6.18 72.37
CA LYS A 8 -94.51 6.94 71.80
C LYS A 8 -93.22 6.13 71.80
N GLU A 9 -92.90 5.45 72.90
CA GLU A 9 -91.73 4.57 72.99
C GLU A 9 -91.78 3.42 71.99
N VAL A 10 -92.95 2.82 71.77
CA VAL A 10 -93.15 1.79 70.74
C VAL A 10 -92.90 2.35 69.33
N LYS A 11 -93.32 3.59 69.06
CA LYS A 11 -93.07 4.25 67.77
C LYS A 11 -91.60 4.57 67.57
N THR A 12 -90.91 5.12 68.58
CA THR A 12 -89.47 5.42 68.48
C THR A 12 -88.65 4.15 68.32
N LEU A 13 -88.97 3.07 69.05
CA LEU A 13 -88.32 1.77 68.88
C LEU A 13 -88.59 1.16 67.50
N ALA A 14 -89.77 1.37 66.93
CA ALA A 14 -90.08 0.92 65.57
C ALA A 14 -89.27 1.70 64.52
N GLU A 15 -89.10 3.01 64.70
CA GLU A 15 -88.28 3.86 63.83
C GLU A 15 -86.79 3.51 63.94
N GLU A 16 -86.26 3.32 65.15
CA GLU A 16 -84.89 2.87 65.39
C GLU A 16 -84.65 1.46 64.83
N GLY A 17 -85.61 0.55 65.00
CA GLY A 17 -85.57 -0.80 64.42
C GLY A 17 -85.57 -0.78 62.89
N ALA A 18 -86.36 0.10 62.27
CA ALA A 18 -86.37 0.30 60.82
C ALA A 18 -85.05 0.91 60.32
N ALA A 19 -84.48 1.88 61.05
CA ALA A 19 -83.19 2.49 60.72
C ALA A 19 -82.03 1.47 60.84
N LEU A 20 -81.98 0.69 61.91
CA LEU A 20 -80.99 -0.38 62.10
C LEU A 20 -81.12 -1.46 61.02
N ARG A 21 -82.34 -1.82 60.63
CA ARG A 21 -82.57 -2.76 59.53
C ARG A 21 -82.06 -2.20 58.20
N GLY A 22 -82.34 -0.93 57.90
CA GLY A 22 -81.81 -0.26 56.71
C GLY A 22 -80.28 -0.18 56.69
N GLN A 23 -79.63 0.02 57.85
CA GLN A 23 -78.17 -0.03 57.97
C GLN A 23 -77.62 -1.44 57.76
N LEU A 24 -78.27 -2.47 58.33
CA LEU A 24 -77.90 -3.87 58.10
C LEU A 24 -78.06 -4.27 56.64
N ASP A 25 -79.14 -3.85 55.99
CA ASP A 25 -79.37 -4.11 54.57
C ASP A 25 -78.30 -3.41 53.69
N ALA A 26 -77.95 -2.16 54.00
CA ALA A 26 -76.88 -1.43 53.30
C ALA A 26 -75.50 -2.07 53.49
N LEU A 27 -75.15 -2.47 54.72
CA LEU A 27 -73.89 -3.17 55.01
C LEU A 27 -73.85 -4.55 54.33
N THR A 28 -74.98 -5.25 54.25
CA THR A 28 -75.07 -6.54 53.57
C THR A 28 -74.86 -6.39 52.06
N GLN A 29 -75.45 -5.36 51.45
CA GLN A 29 -75.22 -5.05 50.03
C GLN A 29 -73.76 -4.64 49.76
N GLN A 30 -73.17 -3.86 50.66
CA GLN A 30 -71.76 -3.49 50.55
C GLN A 30 -70.86 -4.73 50.64
N LEU A 31 -71.10 -5.62 51.61
CA LEU A 31 -70.33 -6.85 51.78
C LEU A 31 -70.45 -7.76 50.55
N GLN A 32 -71.65 -7.93 49.99
CA GLN A 32 -71.86 -8.68 48.76
C GLN A 32 -71.12 -8.07 47.56
N ARG A 33 -71.09 -6.75 47.47
CA ARG A 33 -70.35 -6.04 46.42
C ARG A 33 -68.86 -6.25 46.58
N ASP A 34 -68.32 -6.03 47.77
CA ASP A 34 -66.89 -6.20 48.07
C ASP A 34 -66.45 -7.66 47.82
N GLU A 35 -67.29 -8.65 48.16
CA GLU A 35 -67.06 -10.07 47.82
C GLU A 35 -67.01 -10.31 46.31
N SER A 36 -67.93 -9.70 45.55
CA SER A 36 -67.94 -9.83 44.09
C SER A 36 -66.72 -9.16 43.43
N GLU A 37 -66.31 -8.00 43.94
CA GLU A 37 -65.12 -7.28 43.47
C GLU A 37 -63.84 -8.07 43.80
N ALA A 38 -63.73 -8.64 45.01
CA ALA A 38 -62.62 -9.50 45.39
C ALA A 38 -62.52 -10.76 44.50
N GLN A 39 -63.66 -11.38 44.15
CA GLN A 39 -63.69 -12.51 43.23
C GLN A 39 -63.26 -12.12 41.81
N SER A 40 -63.70 -10.95 41.32
CA SER A 40 -63.27 -10.43 40.01
C SER A 40 -61.77 -10.20 39.98
N LEU A 41 -61.21 -9.55 41.01
CA LEU A 41 -59.78 -9.29 41.12
C LEU A 41 -58.95 -10.58 41.17
N LEU A 42 -59.43 -11.61 41.86
CA LEU A 42 -58.75 -12.91 41.92
C LEU A 42 -58.76 -13.61 40.55
N GLN A 43 -59.85 -13.52 39.78
CA GLN A 43 -59.90 -14.06 38.42
C GLN A 43 -58.95 -13.31 37.48
N GLU A 44 -58.90 -11.97 37.58
CA GLU A 44 -57.96 -11.14 36.81
C GLU A 44 -56.49 -11.47 37.15
N GLU A 45 -56.17 -11.64 38.43
CA GLU A 45 -54.82 -12.05 38.87
C GLU A 45 -54.42 -13.41 38.29
N GLN A 46 -55.34 -14.38 38.30
CA GLN A 46 -55.10 -15.70 37.72
C GLN A 46 -54.85 -15.62 36.21
N ALA A 47 -55.70 -14.86 35.48
CA ALA A 47 -55.55 -14.67 34.05
C ALA A 47 -54.19 -14.02 33.70
N LEU A 48 -53.81 -12.96 34.40
CA LEU A 48 -52.51 -12.29 34.21
C LEU A 48 -51.33 -13.21 34.53
N THR A 49 -51.46 -14.07 35.54
CA THR A 49 -50.43 -15.05 35.90
C THR A 49 -50.27 -16.11 34.80
N GLU A 50 -51.37 -16.59 34.22
CA GLU A 50 -51.34 -17.54 33.10
C GLU A 50 -50.73 -16.91 31.83
N GLU A 51 -51.07 -15.66 31.54
CA GLU A 51 -50.47 -14.89 30.44
C GLU A 51 -48.96 -14.72 30.62
N TRP A 52 -48.51 -14.36 31.83
CA TRP A 52 -47.10 -14.25 32.18
C TRP A 52 -46.35 -15.58 32.02
N GLN A 53 -46.91 -16.68 32.52
CA GLN A 53 -46.32 -18.01 32.38
C GLN A 53 -46.20 -18.42 30.91
N THR A 54 -47.22 -18.12 30.11
CA THR A 54 -47.21 -18.38 28.68
C THR A 54 -46.10 -17.59 27.99
N LEU A 55 -45.92 -16.31 28.33
CA LEU A 55 -44.86 -15.46 27.79
C LEU A 55 -43.45 -15.92 28.21
N CYS A 56 -43.28 -16.36 29.46
CA CYS A 56 -42.04 -16.97 29.91
C CYS A 56 -41.72 -18.25 29.13
N ALA A 57 -42.73 -19.10 28.90
CA ALA A 57 -42.58 -20.34 28.15
C ALA A 57 -42.21 -20.10 26.68
N THR A 58 -42.80 -19.08 26.02
CA THR A 58 -42.45 -18.74 24.63
C THR A 58 -41.03 -18.20 24.50
N LEU A 59 -40.58 -17.42 25.49
CA LEU A 59 -39.20 -16.93 25.55
C LEU A 59 -38.21 -17.99 26.06
N GLY A 60 -38.70 -19.12 26.59
CA GLY A 60 -37.86 -20.18 27.16
C GLY A 60 -37.18 -19.77 28.48
N VAL A 61 -37.75 -18.81 29.20
CA VAL A 61 -37.19 -18.25 30.43
C VAL A 61 -38.01 -18.69 31.64
N GLN A 62 -37.37 -18.83 32.79
CA GLN A 62 -38.04 -19.06 34.08
C GLN A 62 -37.88 -17.81 34.94
N LEU A 63 -38.88 -16.94 34.93
CA LEU A 63 -38.95 -15.71 35.72
C LEU A 63 -40.23 -15.68 36.53
N GLN A 64 -40.12 -15.33 37.81
CA GLN A 64 -41.30 -15.07 38.65
C GLN A 64 -41.82 -13.65 38.40
N PRO A 65 -43.14 -13.39 38.56
CA PRO A 65 -43.72 -12.06 38.34
C PRO A 65 -43.13 -10.95 39.22
N GLN A 66 -42.58 -11.30 40.39
CA GLN A 66 -42.00 -10.36 41.36
C GLN A 66 -40.47 -10.22 41.24
N GLU A 67 -39.82 -11.00 40.37
CA GLU A 67 -38.38 -10.95 40.18
C GLU A 67 -37.95 -9.71 39.37
N ASP A 68 -36.77 -9.17 39.68
CA ASP A 68 -36.19 -8.06 38.94
C ASP A 68 -35.71 -8.51 37.56
N LEU A 69 -36.18 -7.82 36.52
CA LEU A 69 -35.89 -8.10 35.12
C LEU A 69 -34.55 -7.51 34.65
N ALA A 70 -33.93 -6.61 35.42
CA ALA A 70 -32.73 -5.89 34.99
C ALA A 70 -31.58 -6.83 34.59
N GLY A 71 -31.36 -7.90 35.37
CA GLY A 71 -30.32 -8.89 35.08
C GLY A 71 -30.58 -9.68 33.79
N TRP A 72 -31.84 -10.07 33.55
CA TRP A 72 -32.22 -10.79 32.33
C TRP A 72 -32.12 -9.91 31.09
N LEU A 73 -32.58 -8.65 31.18
CA LEU A 73 -32.47 -7.69 30.08
C LEU A 73 -31.01 -7.42 29.71
N THR A 74 -30.15 -7.22 30.71
CA THR A 74 -28.72 -7.01 30.46
C THR A 74 -28.08 -8.21 29.76
N ALA A 75 -28.40 -9.43 30.21
CA ALA A 75 -27.90 -10.66 29.58
C ALA A 75 -28.43 -10.84 28.14
N ALA A 76 -29.68 -10.44 27.88
CA ALA A 76 -30.27 -10.47 26.54
C ALA A 76 -29.58 -9.46 25.60
N GLU A 77 -29.35 -8.23 26.06
CA GLU A 77 -28.62 -7.20 25.31
C GLU A 77 -27.17 -7.64 25.02
N GLU A 78 -26.47 -8.21 25.99
CA GLU A 78 -25.12 -8.76 25.80
C GLU A 78 -25.11 -9.89 24.76
N HIS A 79 -26.11 -10.78 24.79
CA HIS A 79 -26.22 -11.86 23.81
C HIS A 79 -26.49 -11.33 22.40
N GLU A 80 -27.35 -10.32 22.24
CA GLU A 80 -27.59 -9.68 20.94
C GLU A 80 -26.31 -9.02 20.40
N GLN A 81 -25.58 -8.30 21.25
CA GLN A 81 -24.28 -7.73 20.88
C GLN A 81 -23.27 -8.79 20.45
N GLN A 82 -23.24 -9.95 21.11
CA GLN A 82 -22.38 -11.08 20.72
C GLN A 82 -22.78 -11.64 19.34
N LEU A 83 -24.08 -11.78 19.07
CA LEU A 83 -24.56 -12.22 17.75
C LEU A 83 -24.18 -11.23 16.65
N ASP A 84 -24.32 -9.94 16.91
CA ASP A 84 -23.91 -8.89 15.97
C ASP A 84 -22.41 -8.95 15.68
N GLN A 85 -21.57 -9.09 16.71
CA GLN A 85 -20.13 -9.25 16.54
C GLN A 85 -19.78 -10.52 15.75
N LEU A 86 -20.48 -11.63 16.01
CA LEU A 86 -20.29 -12.88 15.27
C LEU A 86 -20.69 -12.73 13.80
N SER A 87 -21.78 -12.05 13.50
CA SER A 87 -22.23 -11.79 12.13
C SER A 87 -21.23 -10.92 11.36
N GLN A 88 -20.71 -9.86 11.99
CA GLN A 88 -19.66 -9.00 11.44
C GLN A 88 -18.38 -9.79 11.17
N ARG A 89 -17.95 -10.62 12.14
CA ARG A 89 -16.79 -11.49 11.97
C ARG A 89 -16.98 -12.45 10.80
N HIS A 90 -18.18 -13.03 10.65
CA HIS A 90 -18.47 -13.93 9.54
C HIS A 90 -18.41 -13.20 8.19
N ALA A 91 -18.99 -12.00 8.08
CA ALA A 91 -18.92 -11.18 6.87
C ALA A 91 -17.47 -10.85 6.48
N LEU A 92 -16.63 -10.47 7.47
CA LEU A 92 -15.21 -10.22 7.25
C LEU A 92 -14.46 -11.48 6.80
N GLN A 93 -14.77 -12.65 7.37
CA GLN A 93 -14.17 -13.92 6.95
C GLN A 93 -14.51 -14.26 5.49
N THR A 94 -15.75 -14.04 5.07
CA THR A 94 -16.15 -14.23 3.67
C THR A 94 -15.39 -13.28 2.73
N GLN A 95 -15.22 -12.02 3.13
CA GLN A 95 -14.45 -11.05 2.34
C GLN A 95 -12.97 -11.44 2.23
N ILE A 96 -12.35 -11.88 3.33
CA ILE A 96 -10.96 -12.37 3.33
C ILE A 96 -10.82 -13.58 2.40
N ALA A 97 -11.76 -14.53 2.44
CA ALA A 97 -11.74 -15.70 1.57
C ALA A 97 -11.82 -15.30 0.09
N ALA A 98 -12.72 -14.38 -0.27
CA ALA A 98 -12.87 -13.88 -1.64
C ALA A 98 -11.59 -13.17 -2.14
N HIS A 99 -10.97 -12.32 -1.33
CA HIS A 99 -9.72 -11.66 -1.70
C HIS A 99 -8.56 -12.65 -1.81
N THR A 100 -8.50 -13.66 -0.95
CA THR A 100 -7.46 -14.69 -1.00
C THR A 100 -7.55 -15.50 -2.30
N GLU A 101 -8.77 -15.87 -2.72
CA GLU A 101 -9.01 -16.53 -4.01
C GLU A 101 -8.60 -15.64 -5.18
N GLN A 102 -8.95 -14.34 -5.12
CA GLN A 102 -8.59 -13.38 -6.15
C GLN A 102 -7.06 -13.22 -6.29
N VAL A 103 -6.33 -13.12 -5.17
CA VAL A 103 -4.86 -13.08 -5.17
C VAL A 103 -4.29 -14.36 -5.77
N ALA A 104 -4.77 -15.53 -5.35
CA ALA A 104 -4.31 -16.80 -5.91
C ALA A 104 -4.51 -16.87 -7.43
N ARG A 105 -5.67 -16.39 -7.92
CA ARG A 105 -5.97 -16.33 -9.35
C ARG A 105 -5.01 -15.40 -10.10
N PHE A 106 -4.75 -14.19 -9.59
CA PHE A 106 -3.82 -13.26 -10.24
C PHE A 106 -2.38 -13.78 -10.22
N THR A 107 -1.92 -14.36 -9.12
CA THR A 107 -0.61 -14.99 -9.02
C THR A 107 -0.44 -16.10 -10.07
N ALA A 108 -1.45 -16.97 -10.22
CA ALA A 108 -1.43 -18.02 -11.23
C ALA A 108 -1.41 -17.45 -12.67
N GLN A 109 -2.16 -16.38 -12.93
CA GLN A 109 -2.16 -15.71 -14.24
C GLN A 109 -0.80 -15.05 -14.56
N ILE A 110 -0.17 -14.40 -13.57
CA ILE A 110 1.17 -13.81 -13.74
C ILE A 110 2.19 -14.91 -14.03
N ALA A 111 2.19 -15.99 -13.24
CA ALA A 111 3.10 -17.12 -13.45
C ALA A 111 2.91 -17.76 -14.83
N GLN A 112 1.66 -17.92 -15.28
CA GLN A 112 1.36 -18.44 -16.62
C GLN A 112 1.91 -17.52 -17.72
N ARG A 113 1.72 -16.20 -17.60
CA ARG A 113 2.23 -15.21 -18.57
C ARG A 113 3.75 -15.16 -18.58
N GLN A 114 4.39 -15.22 -17.43
CA GLN A 114 5.85 -15.28 -17.34
C GLN A 114 6.40 -16.55 -17.97
N ALA A 115 5.75 -17.70 -17.73
CA ALA A 115 6.13 -18.95 -18.37
C ALA A 115 5.96 -18.90 -19.90
N SER A 116 4.86 -18.34 -20.42
CA SER A 116 4.68 -18.17 -21.86
C SER A 116 5.71 -17.22 -22.47
N LEU A 117 5.94 -16.06 -21.85
CA LEU A 117 6.96 -15.10 -22.31
C LEU A 117 8.35 -15.72 -22.32
N THR A 118 8.70 -16.48 -21.28
CA THR A 118 10.00 -17.17 -21.20
C THR A 118 10.13 -18.21 -22.32
N ALA A 119 9.06 -18.97 -22.60
CA ALA A 119 9.06 -19.95 -23.68
C ALA A 119 9.19 -19.29 -25.07
N ASP A 120 8.52 -18.15 -25.28
CA ASP A 120 8.61 -17.39 -26.53
C ASP A 120 10.02 -16.80 -26.72
N LEU A 121 10.61 -16.19 -25.69
CA LEU A 121 11.97 -15.65 -25.73
C LEU A 121 13.02 -16.73 -25.96
N ALA A 122 12.84 -17.93 -25.39
CA ALA A 122 13.76 -19.05 -25.58
C ALA A 122 13.88 -19.48 -27.05
N GLN A 123 12.85 -19.29 -27.88
CA GLN A 123 12.92 -19.54 -29.33
C GLN A 123 13.95 -18.66 -30.04
N TYR A 124 14.24 -17.49 -29.46
CA TYR A 124 15.22 -16.53 -29.95
C TYR A 124 16.53 -16.57 -29.16
N THR A 125 16.75 -17.60 -28.33
CA THR A 125 17.91 -17.71 -27.42
C THR A 125 18.03 -16.54 -26.43
N LEU A 126 16.91 -15.89 -26.14
CA LEU A 126 16.81 -14.79 -25.18
C LEU A 126 16.26 -15.32 -23.85
N SER A 127 16.70 -14.70 -22.74
CA SER A 127 16.15 -14.93 -21.41
C SER A 127 15.47 -13.67 -20.89
N LEU A 128 14.50 -13.85 -20.01
CA LEU A 128 13.83 -12.73 -19.35
C LEU A 128 14.83 -12.03 -18.39
N PRO A 129 14.99 -10.70 -18.47
CA PRO A 129 15.87 -9.96 -17.57
C PRO A 129 15.31 -9.90 -16.15
N ALA A 130 16.17 -9.58 -15.17
CA ALA A 130 15.73 -9.19 -13.83
C ALA A 130 14.90 -7.91 -13.90
N PRO A 131 13.94 -7.68 -12.99
CA PRO A 131 13.07 -6.51 -13.03
C PRO A 131 13.84 -5.19 -12.91
N GLU A 132 14.97 -5.15 -12.18
CA GLU A 132 15.86 -3.99 -12.13
C GLU A 132 16.54 -3.65 -13.48
N ASP A 133 16.72 -4.64 -14.36
CA ASP A 133 17.47 -4.52 -15.62
C ASP A 133 16.57 -4.56 -16.87
N GLU A 134 15.24 -4.51 -16.71
CA GLU A 134 14.30 -4.61 -17.84
C GLU A 134 14.51 -3.46 -18.85
N ALA A 135 14.74 -2.25 -18.36
CA ALA A 135 14.93 -1.07 -19.21
C ALA A 135 16.24 -1.12 -20.00
N SER A 136 17.34 -1.56 -19.39
CA SER A 136 18.63 -1.72 -20.07
C SER A 136 18.55 -2.83 -21.12
N TRP A 137 17.97 -3.98 -20.76
CA TRP A 137 17.75 -5.10 -21.68
C TRP A 137 16.92 -4.71 -22.90
N LEU A 138 15.82 -3.96 -22.71
CA LEU A 138 14.99 -3.47 -23.82
C LEU A 138 15.74 -2.47 -24.71
N ASN A 139 16.54 -1.58 -24.12
CA ASN A 139 17.34 -0.63 -24.88
C ASN A 139 18.40 -1.33 -25.73
N GLU A 140 19.09 -2.33 -25.20
CA GLU A 140 20.05 -3.14 -25.97
C GLU A 140 19.39 -3.80 -27.18
N ARG A 141 18.19 -4.39 -27.01
CA ARG A 141 17.45 -4.99 -28.13
C ARG A 141 17.01 -3.93 -29.15
N ALA A 142 16.60 -2.74 -28.70
CA ALA A 142 16.25 -1.64 -29.58
C ALA A 142 17.45 -1.15 -30.39
N ASP A 143 18.64 -1.10 -29.79
CA ASP A 143 19.86 -0.70 -30.47
C ASP A 143 20.36 -1.78 -31.44
N GLU A 144 20.28 -3.06 -31.08
CA GLU A 144 20.52 -4.17 -32.00
C GLU A 144 19.62 -4.10 -33.24
N ALA A 145 18.33 -3.80 -33.06
CA ALA A 145 17.38 -3.65 -34.17
C ALA A 145 17.77 -2.49 -35.10
N LYS A 146 18.22 -1.36 -34.55
CA LYS A 146 18.73 -0.23 -35.36
C LYS A 146 19.97 -0.63 -36.15
N ILE A 147 20.91 -1.33 -35.54
CA ILE A 147 22.13 -1.81 -36.22
C ILE A 147 21.77 -2.77 -37.37
N TRP A 148 20.84 -3.70 -37.13
CA TRP A 148 20.34 -4.61 -38.15
C TRP A 148 19.71 -3.86 -39.33
N GLN A 149 18.89 -2.84 -39.04
CA GLN A 149 18.26 -2.01 -40.06
C GLN A 149 19.28 -1.23 -40.90
N GLN A 150 20.31 -0.68 -40.26
CA GLN A 150 21.41 0.00 -40.95
C GLN A 150 22.15 -0.96 -41.89
N ARG A 151 22.56 -2.13 -41.39
CA ARG A 151 23.24 -3.15 -42.21
C ARG A 151 22.39 -3.63 -43.38
N GLN A 152 21.08 -3.77 -43.18
CA GLN A 152 20.19 -4.17 -44.25
C GLN A 152 20.09 -3.09 -45.35
N THR A 153 20.13 -1.82 -44.96
CA THR A 153 20.16 -0.69 -45.90
C THR A 153 21.48 -0.69 -46.68
N GLU A 154 22.61 -0.81 -45.99
CA GLU A 154 23.94 -0.90 -46.62
C GLU A 154 24.03 -2.08 -47.60
N PHE A 155 23.48 -3.25 -47.22
CA PHE A 155 23.45 -4.42 -48.09
C PHE A 155 22.61 -4.17 -49.34
N ALA A 156 21.44 -3.53 -49.21
CA ALA A 156 20.61 -3.16 -50.35
C ALA A 156 21.31 -2.17 -51.28
N ASP A 157 22.03 -1.19 -50.72
CA ASP A 157 22.82 -0.22 -51.49
C ASP A 157 23.97 -0.90 -52.24
N LEU A 158 24.70 -1.82 -51.59
CA LEU A 158 25.77 -2.60 -52.23
C LEU A 158 25.22 -3.48 -53.35
N GLN A 159 24.08 -4.14 -53.15
CA GLN A 159 23.44 -4.95 -54.19
C GLN A 159 23.06 -4.09 -55.40
N MET A 160 22.52 -2.88 -55.17
CA MET A 160 22.21 -1.94 -56.24
C MET A 160 23.47 -1.51 -57.02
N GLN A 161 24.60 -1.34 -56.34
CA GLN A 161 25.88 -1.04 -57.00
C GLN A 161 26.38 -2.22 -57.83
N ILE A 162 26.28 -3.46 -57.32
CA ILE A 162 26.63 -4.67 -58.06
C ILE A 162 25.78 -4.78 -59.33
N ASP A 163 24.46 -4.63 -59.21
CA ASP A 163 23.54 -4.72 -60.36
C ASP A 163 23.82 -3.63 -61.40
N ARG A 164 24.30 -2.46 -60.98
CA ARG A 164 24.74 -1.38 -61.87
C ARG A 164 26.07 -1.69 -62.57
N LEU A 165 27.01 -2.34 -61.88
CA LEU A 165 28.33 -2.67 -62.42
C LEU A 165 28.32 -3.93 -63.28
N ALA A 166 27.41 -4.88 -63.02
CA ALA A 166 27.28 -6.14 -63.77
C ALA A 166 27.20 -5.95 -65.31
N PRO A 167 26.31 -5.09 -65.86
CA PRO A 167 26.27 -4.88 -67.31
C PRO A 167 27.52 -4.14 -67.85
N LEU A 168 28.18 -3.31 -67.04
CA LEU A 168 29.41 -2.64 -67.46
C LEU A 168 30.58 -3.63 -67.58
N LEU A 169 30.67 -4.60 -66.66
CA LEU A 169 31.65 -5.68 -66.73
C LEU A 169 31.43 -6.56 -67.97
N GLU A 170 30.18 -6.85 -68.35
CA GLU A 170 29.88 -7.61 -69.58
C GLU A 170 30.27 -6.86 -70.87
N THR A 171 30.37 -5.53 -70.83
CA THR A 171 30.82 -4.72 -71.98
C THR A 171 32.33 -4.54 -72.08
N LEU A 172 33.11 -5.05 -71.11
CA LEU A 172 34.57 -5.02 -71.20
C LEU A 172 35.05 -6.04 -72.25
N PRO A 173 36.00 -5.67 -73.12
CA PRO A 173 36.56 -6.60 -74.09
C PRO A 173 37.24 -7.78 -73.38
N GLN A 174 37.06 -8.99 -73.89
CA GLN A 174 37.74 -10.18 -73.37
C GLN A 174 39.25 -9.96 -73.48
N THR A 175 39.93 -9.83 -72.35
CA THR A 175 41.39 -9.83 -72.31
C THR A 175 41.86 -11.25 -72.58
N ASP A 176 42.15 -11.55 -73.86
CA ASP A 176 43.15 -12.58 -74.16
C ASP A 176 44.43 -12.16 -73.43
N THR A 177 44.85 -12.99 -72.48
CA THR A 177 46.14 -12.85 -71.81
C THR A 177 47.24 -13.06 -72.83
N ALA A 178 47.68 -11.96 -73.45
CA ALA A 178 48.98 -11.88 -74.09
C ALA A 178 49.83 -10.92 -73.25
N ASP A 179 50.93 -11.47 -72.73
CA ASP A 179 52.00 -10.78 -72.02
C ASP A 179 52.25 -9.40 -72.65
N SER A 180 51.85 -8.35 -71.93
CA SER A 180 52.28 -6.99 -72.19
C SER A 180 53.09 -6.56 -70.97
N ASP A 181 54.38 -6.87 -71.02
CA ASP A 181 55.45 -6.20 -70.28
C ASP A 181 55.50 -4.71 -70.70
N ASP A 182 54.44 -3.96 -70.39
CA ASP A 182 54.53 -2.51 -70.32
C ASP A 182 54.75 -2.17 -68.85
N ASP A 183 56.03 -2.04 -68.52
CA ASP A 183 56.56 -1.56 -67.25
C ASP A 183 56.09 -0.10 -67.06
N VAL A 184 54.86 0.06 -66.57
CA VAL A 184 54.33 1.35 -66.12
C VAL A 184 55.28 1.84 -65.02
N PRO A 185 55.90 3.02 -65.12
CA PRO A 185 56.84 3.48 -64.12
C PRO A 185 56.08 3.67 -62.80
N LEU A 186 56.31 2.74 -61.86
CA LEU A 186 55.81 2.80 -60.49
C LEU A 186 56.58 3.86 -59.68
N ASP A 187 56.67 5.08 -60.21
CA ASP A 187 57.19 6.21 -59.46
C ASP A 187 56.21 6.47 -58.29
N ASN A 188 56.76 6.45 -57.08
CA ASN A 188 56.06 6.63 -55.79
C ASN A 188 55.36 5.40 -55.19
N TRP A 189 55.41 4.20 -55.77
CA TRP A 189 54.82 3.01 -55.12
C TRP A 189 55.51 2.65 -53.80
N ARG A 190 56.85 2.76 -53.75
CA ARG A 190 57.61 2.58 -52.50
C ARG A 190 57.21 3.61 -51.46
N GLN A 191 57.00 4.86 -51.86
CA GLN A 191 56.59 5.93 -50.95
C GLN A 191 55.17 5.69 -50.41
N ALA A 192 54.21 5.33 -51.26
CA ALA A 192 52.85 4.99 -50.83
C ALA A 192 52.83 3.76 -49.90
N HIS A 193 53.69 2.76 -50.17
CA HIS A 193 53.86 1.60 -49.30
C HIS A 193 54.43 2.01 -47.93
N ASP A 194 55.49 2.84 -47.91
CA ASP A 194 56.11 3.32 -46.67
C ASP A 194 55.13 4.19 -45.84
N GLU A 195 54.30 4.99 -46.50
CA GLU A 195 53.20 5.74 -45.87
C GLU A 195 52.13 4.82 -45.28
N CYS A 196 51.71 3.77 -46.01
CA CYS A 196 50.77 2.77 -45.50
C CYS A 196 51.33 2.01 -44.29
N VAL A 197 52.61 1.61 -44.33
CA VAL A 197 53.28 0.95 -43.19
C VAL A 197 53.42 1.91 -42.00
N SER A 198 53.72 3.18 -42.25
CA SER A 198 53.76 4.21 -41.20
C SER A 198 52.38 4.47 -40.60
N LEU A 199 51.31 4.49 -41.40
CA LEU A 199 49.95 4.64 -40.90
C LEU A 199 49.52 3.42 -40.08
N GLN A 200 49.90 2.22 -40.51
CA GLN A 200 49.64 0.99 -39.77
C GLN A 200 50.34 0.98 -38.41
N SER A 201 51.60 1.42 -38.33
CA SER A 201 52.32 1.51 -37.05
C SER A 201 51.75 2.60 -36.13
N GLN A 202 51.30 3.73 -36.68
CA GLN A 202 50.59 4.77 -35.92
C GLN A 202 49.26 4.25 -35.38
N LEU A 203 48.46 3.55 -36.19
CA LEU A 203 47.20 2.94 -35.76
C LEU A 203 47.42 1.90 -34.66
N GLN A 204 48.44 1.05 -34.79
CA GLN A 204 48.79 0.07 -33.76
C GLN A 204 49.16 0.77 -32.45
N THR A 205 49.97 1.83 -32.51
CA THR A 205 50.36 2.60 -31.33
C THR A 205 49.15 3.26 -30.64
N LEU A 206 48.21 3.81 -31.42
CA LEU A 206 46.98 4.41 -30.89
C LEU A 206 46.05 3.37 -30.27
N GLN A 207 45.98 2.17 -30.84
CA GLN A 207 45.23 1.05 -30.26
C GLN A 207 45.81 0.63 -28.91
N GLU A 208 47.13 0.49 -28.81
CA GLU A 208 47.83 0.17 -27.55
C GLU A 208 47.64 1.26 -26.48
N GLN A 209 47.65 2.53 -26.86
CA GLN A 209 47.36 3.63 -25.92
C GLN A 209 45.90 3.61 -25.45
N THR A 210 44.96 3.33 -26.36
CA THR A 210 43.54 3.27 -26.02
C THR A 210 43.25 2.12 -25.06
N THR A 211 43.84 0.95 -25.26
CA THR A 211 43.69 -0.19 -24.34
C THR A 211 44.31 0.12 -22.98
N GLN A 212 45.47 0.78 -22.95
CA GLN A 212 46.12 1.19 -21.69
C GLN A 212 45.28 2.19 -20.89
N GLU A 213 44.71 3.21 -21.54
CA GLU A 213 43.84 4.19 -20.86
C GLU A 213 42.51 3.57 -20.41
N GLN A 214 41.93 2.67 -21.20
CA GLN A 214 40.75 1.91 -20.78
C GLN A 214 41.04 1.07 -19.52
N GLN A 215 42.18 0.40 -19.48
CA GLN A 215 42.60 -0.37 -18.31
C GLN A 215 42.82 0.54 -17.09
N ARG A 216 43.50 1.67 -17.27
CA ARG A 216 43.74 2.65 -16.20
C ARG A 216 42.43 3.23 -15.64
N ALA A 217 41.46 3.53 -16.52
CA ALA A 217 40.14 3.98 -16.11
C ALA A 217 39.37 2.90 -15.34
N ALA A 218 39.41 1.65 -15.81
CA ALA A 218 38.78 0.52 -15.12
C ALA A 218 39.39 0.29 -13.72
N GLU A 219 40.71 0.36 -13.59
CA GLU A 219 41.40 0.28 -12.29
C GLU A 219 41.00 1.42 -11.36
N ALA A 220 40.87 2.65 -11.88
CA ALA A 220 40.43 3.80 -11.09
C ALA A 220 38.97 3.67 -10.61
N ILE A 221 38.07 3.17 -11.48
CA ILE A 221 36.67 2.90 -11.12
C ILE A 221 36.60 1.80 -10.05
N ALA A 222 37.32 0.68 -10.24
CA ALA A 222 37.34 -0.40 -9.27
C ALA A 222 37.89 0.06 -7.91
N HIS A 223 38.93 0.90 -7.92
CA HIS A 223 39.46 1.51 -6.70
C HIS A 223 38.45 2.44 -6.03
N PHE A 224 37.74 3.26 -6.80
CA PHE A 224 36.68 4.13 -6.30
C PHE A 224 35.53 3.33 -5.69
N ASP A 225 35.04 2.30 -6.36
CA ASP A 225 33.96 1.44 -5.87
C ASP A 225 34.36 0.69 -4.59
N ALA A 226 35.62 0.24 -4.51
CA ALA A 226 36.16 -0.36 -3.29
C ALA A 226 36.23 0.65 -2.13
N ALA A 227 36.63 1.90 -2.40
CA ALA A 227 36.61 2.97 -1.42
C ALA A 227 35.18 3.34 -0.99
N LEU A 228 34.22 3.35 -1.93
CA LEU A 228 32.81 3.63 -1.67
C LEU A 228 32.18 2.58 -0.75
N LYS A 229 32.50 1.28 -0.93
CA LYS A 229 32.04 0.20 -0.04
C LYS A 229 32.54 0.33 1.40
N ASN A 230 33.72 0.94 1.60
CA ASN A 230 34.29 1.20 2.92
C ASN A 230 33.84 2.55 3.51
N SER A 231 33.03 3.30 2.78
CA SER A 231 32.57 4.64 3.10
C SER A 231 31.12 4.61 3.59
N PRO A 232 30.67 5.61 4.37
CA PRO A 232 29.29 5.70 4.87
C PRO A 232 28.25 6.10 3.81
N PHE A 233 28.63 6.23 2.53
CA PHE A 233 27.72 6.65 1.46
C PHE A 233 27.16 5.42 0.71
N ASP A 234 25.84 5.31 0.64
CA ASP A 234 25.14 4.17 0.03
C ASP A 234 25.24 4.11 -1.51
N SER A 235 25.63 5.20 -2.16
CA SER A 235 25.81 5.24 -3.61
C SER A 235 26.76 6.37 -4.06
N GLN A 236 27.30 6.25 -5.27
CA GLN A 236 28.08 7.31 -5.90
C GLN A 236 27.29 8.62 -6.00
N ALA A 237 25.98 8.54 -6.28
CA ALA A 237 25.11 9.71 -6.33
C ALA A 237 24.99 10.39 -4.95
N THR A 238 24.90 9.61 -3.87
CA THR A 238 24.89 10.13 -2.50
C THR A 238 26.22 10.79 -2.12
N PHE A 239 27.34 10.20 -2.54
CA PHE A 239 28.67 10.79 -2.36
C PHE A 239 28.82 12.13 -3.11
N LEU A 240 28.41 12.18 -4.38
CA LEU A 240 28.46 13.41 -5.18
C LEU A 240 27.48 14.47 -4.67
N ALA A 241 26.32 14.09 -4.16
CA ALA A 241 25.37 15.02 -3.53
C ALA A 241 25.86 15.53 -2.16
N ALA A 242 26.69 14.76 -1.46
CA ALA A 242 27.34 15.18 -0.22
C ALA A 242 28.59 16.04 -0.45
N LEU A 243 29.11 16.07 -1.68
CA LEU A 243 30.18 16.99 -2.06
C LEU A 243 29.59 18.40 -2.08
N LEU A 244 29.82 19.17 -1.02
CA LEU A 244 29.39 20.56 -0.96
C LEU A 244 30.01 21.34 -2.11
N ASP A 245 29.18 22.09 -2.81
CA ASP A 245 29.60 23.08 -3.79
C ASP A 245 30.46 24.16 -3.13
N GLU A 246 31.44 24.66 -3.88
CA GLU A 246 32.42 25.64 -3.39
C GLU A 246 31.74 26.92 -2.86
N GLU A 247 30.55 27.25 -3.38
CA GLU A 247 29.73 28.35 -2.91
C GLU A 247 29.13 28.10 -1.51
N THR A 248 28.66 26.88 -1.20
CA THR A 248 28.16 26.56 0.15
C THR A 248 29.27 26.43 1.17
N VAL A 249 30.43 25.90 0.79
CA VAL A 249 31.63 25.84 1.66
C VAL A 249 32.05 27.24 2.08
N THR A 250 32.23 28.15 1.11
CA THR A 250 32.64 29.54 1.40
C THR A 250 31.59 30.30 2.22
N ARG A 251 30.29 30.01 2.03
CA ARG A 251 29.22 30.58 2.87
C ARG A 251 29.29 30.08 4.30
N LEU A 252 29.51 28.78 4.50
CA LEU A 252 29.64 28.17 5.83
C LEU A 252 30.88 28.69 6.57
N GLU A 253 32.01 28.85 5.88
CA GLU A 253 33.22 29.45 6.47
C GLU A 253 32.97 30.89 6.94
N LYS A 254 32.27 31.72 6.14
CA LYS A 254 31.89 33.08 6.56
C LYS A 254 30.96 33.08 7.77
N GLN A 255 30.00 32.15 7.81
CA GLN A 255 29.10 32.01 8.97
C GLN A 255 29.86 31.56 10.22
N GLN A 256 30.80 30.62 10.09
CA GLN A 256 31.67 30.20 11.18
C GLN A 256 32.48 31.38 11.73
N GLN A 257 33.17 32.14 10.88
CA GLN A 257 33.94 33.31 11.28
C GLN A 257 33.07 34.36 11.99
N THR A 258 31.85 34.57 11.50
CA THR A 258 30.89 35.49 12.13
C THR A 258 30.49 35.01 13.53
N LEU A 259 30.15 33.72 13.68
CA LEU A 259 29.78 33.15 14.98
C LEU A 259 30.94 33.17 15.97
N GLU A 260 32.16 32.87 15.52
CA GLU A 260 33.36 32.97 16.35
C GLU A 260 33.58 34.40 16.85
N SER A 261 33.40 35.41 15.98
CA SER A 261 33.51 36.82 16.37
C SER A 261 32.45 37.22 17.41
N GLN A 262 31.20 36.77 17.24
CA GLN A 262 30.11 37.03 18.19
C GLN A 262 30.35 36.35 19.54
N LEU A 263 30.89 35.12 19.53
CA LEU A 263 31.22 34.38 20.74
C LEU A 263 32.36 35.06 21.49
N GLN A 264 33.40 35.54 20.80
CA GLN A 264 34.46 36.33 21.42
C GLN A 264 33.93 37.64 22.02
N GLN A 265 33.03 38.33 21.32
CA GLN A 265 32.41 39.55 21.82
C GLN A 265 31.53 39.28 23.06
N ALA A 266 30.73 38.22 23.05
CA ALA A 266 29.92 37.81 24.19
C ALA A 266 30.79 37.43 25.40
N LYS A 267 31.91 36.72 25.18
CA LYS A 267 32.89 36.42 26.23
C LYS A 267 33.50 37.70 26.80
N ALA A 268 33.91 38.64 25.95
CA ALA A 268 34.46 39.92 26.39
C ALA A 268 33.45 40.73 27.22
N LEU A 269 32.18 40.79 26.78
CA LEU A 269 31.11 41.44 27.52
C LEU A 269 30.81 40.75 28.86
N SER A 270 30.84 39.42 28.90
CA SER A 270 30.68 38.67 30.16
C SER A 270 31.85 38.87 31.13
N ALA A 271 33.08 38.99 30.61
CA ALA A 271 34.25 39.28 31.42
C ALA A 271 34.17 40.71 31.96
N GLN A 272 33.71 41.66 31.15
CA GLN A 272 33.53 43.06 31.55
C GLN A 272 32.43 43.22 32.59
N SER A 273 31.29 42.51 32.46
CA SER A 273 30.24 42.54 33.48
C SER A 273 30.68 41.87 34.78
N ALA A 274 31.42 40.75 34.71
CA ALA A 274 32.01 40.11 35.88
C ALA A 274 33.02 41.03 36.60
N GLN A 275 33.82 41.80 35.85
CA GLN A 275 34.74 42.79 36.39
C GLN A 275 33.99 43.93 37.08
N ALA A 276 32.94 44.48 36.46
CA ALA A 276 32.13 45.56 37.02
C ALA A 276 31.27 45.16 38.24
N LEU A 277 31.08 43.86 38.47
CA LEU A 277 30.44 43.30 39.67
C LEU A 277 31.44 43.00 40.80
N ALA A 278 32.74 42.99 40.50
CA ALA A 278 33.82 42.75 41.45
C ALA A 278 34.45 44.05 42.00
N ASP A 279 34.21 45.19 41.35
CA ASP A 279 34.51 46.56 41.79
C ASP A 279 33.33 47.19 42.56
#